data_AF-A0A496ZSQ1-F1
#
_entry.id   AF-A0A496ZSQ1-F1
#
_cell.length_a   1.000
_cell.length_b   1.000
_cell.length_c   1.000
_cell.angle_alpha   90.00
_cell.angle_beta   90.00
_cell.angle_gamma   90.00
#
_symmetry.space_group_name_H-M   'P 1'
#
loop_
_entity.id
_entity.type
_entity.pdbx_description
1 polymer ?
#
loop_
_entity_poly.entity_id
_entity_poly.type
_entity_poly.pdbx_seq_one_letter_code
_entity_poly.pdbx_strand_id
1 'polypeptide(L)'
;MSKKLSTKKTKQVKKTIREEIKELLREIDEKKYDLYLKVYQVKKEELFVNWGFSKFREWIEEDLGIPYRVGLWYAQIGEFIERFDLPRQVVMEISWTKLKEIAKLESIEDIKELLKKAPSMSFRELEAEIKQRKEKVGGREEKTTTLTLKLKNDQYDVIISAVERAKKEIGVESVSSALEYICQEFLVNRQELENELFNEE
;
A
#
# COMPACT_ATOMS: atom_id res chain seq x y z
N MET A 1 -35.83 -56.47 -1.41
CA MET A 1 -36.04 -55.02 -1.23
C MET A 1 -35.12 -54.46 -0.13
N SER A 2 -33.88 -54.04 -0.43
CA SER A 2 -32.97 -53.48 0.61
C SER A 2 -31.85 -52.59 0.04
N LYS A 3 -32.20 -51.52 -0.69
CA LYS A 3 -31.21 -50.53 -1.19
C LYS A 3 -31.53 -49.05 -0.86
N LYS A 4 -32.57 -48.75 -0.07
CA LYS A 4 -33.02 -47.35 0.17
C LYS A 4 -32.56 -46.70 1.50
N LEU A 5 -31.86 -47.41 2.38
CA LEU A 5 -31.43 -46.89 3.69
C LEU A 5 -30.03 -46.26 3.70
N SER A 6 -29.16 -46.58 2.73
CA SER A 6 -27.77 -46.10 2.71
C SER A 6 -27.63 -44.65 2.21
N THR A 7 -28.46 -44.22 1.26
CA THR A 7 -28.36 -42.88 0.63
C THR A 7 -28.84 -41.72 1.50
N LYS A 8 -29.72 -41.96 2.49
CA LYS A 8 -30.21 -40.92 3.42
C LYS A 8 -29.16 -40.54 4.47
N LYS A 9 -28.41 -41.51 5.01
CA LYS A 9 -27.38 -41.28 6.04
C LYS A 9 -26.20 -40.47 5.48
N THR A 10 -25.77 -40.76 4.26
CA THR A 10 -24.71 -40.01 3.56
C THR A 10 -25.13 -38.58 3.18
N LYS A 11 -26.42 -38.32 2.93
CA LYS A 11 -26.96 -36.98 2.67
C LYS A 11 -27.07 -36.13 3.95
N GLN A 12 -27.33 -36.76 5.09
CA GLN A 12 -27.38 -36.10 6.40
C GLN A 12 -25.97 -35.68 6.86
N VAL A 13 -24.95 -36.54 6.68
CA VAL A 13 -23.54 -36.27 7.04
C VAL A 13 -22.89 -35.23 6.12
N LYS A 14 -23.26 -35.17 4.83
CA LYS A 14 -22.76 -34.11 3.92
C LYS A 14 -23.33 -32.72 4.21
N LYS A 15 -24.47 -32.63 4.92
CA LYS A 15 -25.07 -31.36 5.33
C LYS A 15 -24.40 -30.80 6.61
N THR A 16 -23.63 -31.59 7.37
CA THR A 16 -22.99 -31.13 8.62
C THR A 16 -21.62 -30.49 8.39
N ILE A 17 -20.72 -31.13 7.63
CA ILE A 17 -19.35 -30.61 7.38
C ILE A 17 -19.37 -29.24 6.69
N ARG A 18 -20.29 -29.01 5.75
CA ARG A 18 -20.39 -27.72 5.05
C ARG A 18 -20.75 -26.58 6.01
N GLU A 19 -21.64 -26.82 6.95
CA GLU A 19 -22.04 -25.79 7.92
C GLU A 19 -20.95 -25.61 8.99
N GLU A 20 -20.27 -26.68 9.41
CA GLU A 20 -19.08 -26.60 10.28
C GLU A 20 -17.97 -25.74 9.67
N ILE A 21 -17.66 -25.93 8.37
CA ILE A 21 -16.68 -25.10 7.66
C ILE A 21 -17.09 -23.63 7.67
N LYS A 22 -18.38 -23.32 7.44
CA LYS A 22 -18.84 -21.92 7.47
C LYS A 22 -18.70 -21.30 8.86
N GLU A 23 -18.95 -22.07 9.91
CA GLU A 23 -18.82 -21.59 11.28
C GLU A 23 -17.36 -21.34 11.63
N LEU A 24 -16.46 -22.26 11.30
CA LEU A 24 -15.01 -22.07 11.46
C LEU A 24 -14.51 -20.83 10.70
N LEU A 25 -15.02 -20.58 9.48
CA LEU A 25 -14.66 -19.39 8.73
C LEU A 25 -15.13 -18.10 9.43
N ARG A 26 -16.32 -18.10 10.04
CA ARG A 26 -16.80 -16.96 10.84
C ARG A 26 -15.95 -16.74 12.08
N GLU A 27 -15.63 -17.80 12.82
CA GLU A 27 -14.75 -17.71 13.99
C GLU A 27 -13.38 -17.14 13.61
N ILE A 28 -12.80 -17.58 12.50
CA ILE A 28 -11.54 -17.05 11.98
C ILE A 28 -11.67 -15.54 11.69
N ASP A 29 -12.75 -15.12 11.04
CA ASP A 29 -12.95 -13.69 10.72
C ASP A 29 -13.19 -12.86 11.98
N GLU A 30 -13.94 -13.35 12.95
CA GLU A 30 -14.10 -12.68 14.25
C GLU A 30 -12.76 -12.51 14.96
N LYS A 31 -11.92 -13.56 14.99
CA LYS A 31 -10.59 -13.48 15.61
C LYS A 31 -9.63 -12.56 14.86
N LYS A 32 -9.76 -12.40 13.55
CA LYS A 32 -8.94 -11.43 12.79
C LYS A 32 -9.21 -9.99 13.20
N TYR A 33 -10.46 -9.63 13.49
CA TYR A 33 -10.79 -8.28 13.99
C TYR A 33 -9.99 -7.97 15.25
N ASP A 34 -10.01 -8.88 16.23
CA ASP A 34 -9.29 -8.71 17.49
C ASP A 34 -7.77 -8.72 17.27
N LEU A 35 -7.28 -9.63 16.41
CA LEU A 35 -5.86 -9.71 16.06
C LEU A 35 -5.35 -8.38 15.49
N TYR A 36 -6.08 -7.75 14.56
CA TYR A 36 -5.63 -6.51 13.92
C TYR A 36 -5.56 -5.36 14.92
N LEU A 37 -6.58 -5.22 15.78
CA LEU A 37 -6.55 -4.23 16.86
C LEU A 37 -5.39 -4.48 17.83
N LYS A 38 -5.10 -5.73 18.19
CA LYS A 38 -3.99 -6.06 19.08
C LYS A 38 -2.62 -5.84 18.45
N VAL A 39 -2.42 -6.23 17.20
CA VAL A 39 -1.16 -5.97 16.48
C VAL A 39 -0.91 -4.47 16.35
N TYR A 40 -1.96 -3.70 16.05
CA TYR A 40 -1.87 -2.25 16.04
C TYR A 40 -1.58 -1.67 17.43
N GLN A 41 -2.25 -2.15 18.49
CA GLN A 41 -1.98 -1.73 19.87
C GLN A 41 -0.51 -1.94 20.24
N VAL A 42 0.05 -3.13 19.95
CA VAL A 42 1.47 -3.45 20.17
C VAL A 42 2.39 -2.50 19.42
N LYS A 43 2.05 -2.16 18.17
CA LYS A 43 2.82 -1.20 17.37
C LYS A 43 2.76 0.21 17.95
N LYS A 44 1.55 0.68 18.29
CA LYS A 44 1.26 2.04 18.80
C LYS A 44 1.92 2.31 20.14
N GLU A 45 1.90 1.32 21.04
CA GLU A 45 2.44 1.41 22.40
C GLU A 45 3.87 0.85 22.51
N GLU A 46 4.47 0.41 21.40
CA GLU A 46 5.80 -0.20 21.32
C GLU A 46 6.03 -1.36 22.33
N LEU A 47 4.98 -2.14 22.64
CA LEU A 47 5.02 -3.20 23.67
C LEU A 47 6.06 -4.28 23.39
N PHE A 48 6.44 -4.46 22.12
CA PHE A 48 7.47 -5.41 21.69
C PHE A 48 8.84 -5.11 22.31
N VAL A 49 9.13 -3.85 22.66
CA VAL A 49 10.37 -3.46 23.35
C VAL A 49 10.46 -4.11 24.73
N ASN A 50 9.34 -4.13 25.46
CA ASN A 50 9.25 -4.77 26.78
C ASN A 50 9.35 -6.29 26.70
N TRP A 51 9.11 -6.87 25.52
CA TRP A 51 9.25 -8.30 25.26
C TRP A 51 10.63 -8.70 24.75
N GLY A 52 11.56 -7.73 24.65
CA GLY A 52 12.95 -7.99 24.27
C GLY A 52 13.26 -7.83 22.77
N PHE A 53 12.30 -7.36 21.96
CA PHE A 53 12.52 -7.07 20.55
C PHE A 53 12.90 -5.62 20.34
N SER A 54 13.93 -5.33 19.54
CA SER A 54 14.39 -3.95 19.35
C SER A 54 13.49 -3.18 18.38
N LYS A 55 12.83 -3.89 17.46
CA LYS A 55 11.99 -3.34 16.40
C LYS A 55 10.72 -4.16 16.23
N PHE A 56 9.64 -3.48 15.82
CA PHE A 56 8.37 -4.13 15.47
C PHE A 56 8.53 -5.26 14.44
N ARG A 57 9.46 -5.11 13.49
CA ARG A 57 9.77 -6.13 12.49
C ARG A 57 10.26 -7.44 13.10
N GLU A 58 11.19 -7.36 14.05
CA GLU A 58 11.78 -8.54 14.71
C GLU A 58 10.69 -9.29 15.45
N TRP A 59 9.86 -8.60 16.23
CA TRP A 59 8.72 -9.22 16.90
C TRP A 59 7.77 -9.93 15.92
N ILE A 60 7.38 -9.26 14.82
CA ILE A 60 6.47 -9.86 13.82
C ILE A 60 7.06 -11.12 13.17
N GLU A 61 8.33 -11.08 12.76
CA GLU A 61 8.96 -12.17 12.01
C GLU A 61 9.43 -13.32 12.92
N GLU A 62 9.96 -13.01 14.11
CA GLU A 62 10.55 -14.00 15.03
C GLU A 62 9.53 -14.61 16.00
N ASP A 63 8.64 -13.80 16.60
CA ASP A 63 7.68 -14.26 17.61
C ASP A 63 6.40 -14.80 16.96
N LEU A 64 5.81 -14.03 16.04
CA LEU A 64 4.56 -14.42 15.38
C LEU A 64 4.78 -15.33 14.16
N GLY A 65 6.01 -15.41 13.65
CA GLY A 65 6.35 -16.24 12.50
C GLY A 65 5.66 -15.82 11.19
N ILE A 66 5.26 -14.55 11.06
CA ILE A 66 4.62 -14.03 9.85
C ILE A 66 5.54 -13.05 9.10
N PRO A 67 5.48 -12.97 7.76
CA PRO A 67 6.28 -11.99 7.03
C PRO A 67 5.97 -10.56 7.47
N TYR A 68 7.00 -9.72 7.61
CA TYR A 68 6.84 -8.34 8.09
C TYR A 68 5.75 -7.55 7.35
N ARG A 69 5.68 -7.70 6.02
CA ARG A 69 4.68 -7.04 5.19
C ARG A 69 3.24 -7.38 5.59
N VAL A 70 2.99 -8.62 6.02
CA VAL A 70 1.66 -9.06 6.48
C VAL A 70 1.35 -8.44 7.84
N GLY A 71 2.30 -8.45 8.78
CA GLY A 71 2.15 -7.79 10.07
C GLY A 71 1.91 -6.28 9.94
N LEU A 72 2.54 -5.62 8.97
CA LEU A 72 2.30 -4.21 8.67
C LEU A 72 0.85 -3.98 8.20
N TRP A 73 0.30 -4.85 7.36
CA TRP A 73 -1.12 -4.75 6.96
C TRP A 73 -2.06 -4.93 8.15
N TYR A 74 -1.75 -5.85 9.08
CA TYR A 74 -2.56 -6.04 10.27
C TYR A 74 -2.58 -4.79 11.14
N ALA A 75 -1.41 -4.18 11.37
CA ALA A 75 -1.31 -2.92 12.09
C ALA A 75 -2.06 -1.78 11.38
N GLN A 76 -1.92 -1.65 10.06
CA GLN A 76 -2.61 -0.62 9.28
C GLN A 76 -4.13 -0.77 9.32
N ILE A 77 -4.64 -2.01 9.24
CA ILE A 77 -6.08 -2.26 9.34
C ILE A 77 -6.56 -1.99 10.77
N GLY A 78 -5.81 -2.40 11.80
CA GLY A 78 -6.14 -2.11 13.19
C GLY A 78 -6.20 -0.61 13.48
N GLU A 79 -5.21 0.14 12.98
CA GLU A 79 -5.20 1.61 13.02
C GLU A 79 -6.45 2.18 12.34
N PHE A 80 -6.78 1.70 11.15
CA PHE A 80 -7.95 2.15 10.39
C PHE A 80 -9.26 1.87 11.15
N ILE A 81 -9.40 0.69 11.76
CA ILE A 81 -10.59 0.34 12.56
C ILE A 81 -10.71 1.27 13.77
N GLU A 82 -9.63 1.50 14.52
CA GLU A 82 -9.64 2.40 15.69
C GLU A 82 -9.92 3.86 15.25
N ARG A 83 -9.22 4.34 14.22
CA ARG A 83 -9.30 5.72 13.74
C ARG A 83 -10.70 6.12 13.27
N PHE A 84 -11.43 5.19 12.66
CA PHE A 84 -12.79 5.44 12.16
C PHE A 84 -13.88 4.84 13.04
N ASP A 85 -13.51 4.31 14.21
CA ASP A 85 -14.42 3.65 15.16
C ASP A 85 -15.34 2.64 14.47
N LEU A 86 -14.75 1.75 13.66
CA LEU A 86 -15.52 0.82 12.84
C LEU A 86 -16.07 -0.33 13.69
N PRO A 87 -17.41 -0.48 13.77
CA PRO A 87 -17.98 -1.58 14.50
C PRO A 87 -17.67 -2.91 13.78
N ARG A 88 -17.50 -3.97 14.57
CA ARG A 88 -17.14 -5.31 14.08
C ARG A 88 -18.05 -5.78 12.93
N GLN A 89 -19.34 -5.51 13.02
CA GLN A 89 -20.32 -5.92 12.01
C GLN A 89 -20.04 -5.28 10.65
N VAL A 90 -19.75 -3.97 10.62
CA VAL A 90 -19.40 -3.26 9.37
C VAL A 90 -18.11 -3.82 8.78
N VAL A 91 -17.13 -4.12 9.63
CA VAL A 91 -15.87 -4.74 9.20
C VAL A 91 -16.10 -6.13 8.61
N MET A 92 -16.97 -6.96 9.20
CA MET A 92 -17.25 -8.31 8.67
C MET A 92 -18.04 -8.29 7.36
N GLU A 93 -18.88 -7.27 7.13
CA GLU A 93 -19.56 -7.07 5.85
C GLU A 93 -18.59 -6.69 4.72
N ILE A 94 -17.45 -6.10 5.06
CA ILE A 94 -16.38 -5.73 4.14
C ILE A 94 -15.30 -6.81 4.17
N SER A 95 -15.07 -7.53 3.07
CA SER A 95 -14.00 -8.52 3.06
C SER A 95 -12.64 -7.90 3.43
N TRP A 96 -11.82 -8.61 4.20
CA TRP A 96 -10.53 -8.11 4.69
C TRP A 96 -9.61 -7.57 3.58
N THR A 97 -9.68 -8.18 2.39
CA THR A 97 -8.93 -7.72 1.21
C THR A 97 -9.37 -6.33 0.77
N LYS A 98 -10.68 -6.04 0.79
CA LYS A 98 -11.21 -4.69 0.49
C LYS A 98 -10.81 -3.70 1.58
N LEU A 99 -10.95 -4.09 2.84
CA LEU A 99 -10.61 -3.23 3.98
C LEU A 99 -9.13 -2.83 3.95
N LYS A 100 -8.24 -3.76 3.62
CA LYS A 100 -6.81 -3.50 3.42
C LYS A 100 -6.56 -2.42 2.35
N GLU A 101 -7.29 -2.45 1.23
CA GLU A 101 -7.12 -1.44 0.18
C GLU A 101 -7.66 -0.08 0.61
N ILE A 102 -8.80 -0.05 1.30
CA ILE A 102 -9.40 1.17 1.85
C ILE A 102 -8.50 1.79 2.93
N ALA A 103 -7.87 0.96 3.78
CA ALA A 103 -6.98 1.42 4.85
C ALA A 103 -5.72 2.14 4.33
N LYS A 104 -5.40 2.06 3.03
CA LYS A 104 -4.32 2.84 2.40
C LYS A 104 -4.72 4.29 2.08
N LEU A 105 -5.97 4.67 2.35
CA LEU A 105 -6.44 6.05 2.17
C LEU A 105 -6.24 6.85 3.45
N GLU A 106 -5.77 8.09 3.30
CA GLU A 106 -5.46 8.99 4.41
C GLU A 106 -6.58 10.00 4.68
N SER A 107 -7.41 10.35 3.68
CA SER A 107 -8.46 11.38 3.79
C SER A 107 -9.78 10.86 4.40
N ILE A 108 -10.27 11.54 5.44
CA ILE A 108 -11.46 11.15 6.23
C ILE A 108 -12.77 11.26 5.42
N GLU A 109 -12.89 12.26 4.55
CA GLU A 109 -14.13 12.61 3.85
C GLU A 109 -14.56 11.55 2.84
N ASP A 110 -13.59 10.94 2.15
CA ASP A 110 -13.82 9.88 1.15
C ASP A 110 -14.20 8.53 1.77
N ILE A 111 -13.71 8.28 2.98
CA ILE A 111 -13.72 6.93 3.56
C ILE A 111 -15.13 6.50 3.95
N LYS A 112 -15.97 7.39 4.49
CA LYS A 112 -17.34 7.02 4.91
C LYS A 112 -18.23 6.60 3.74
N GLU A 113 -18.14 7.31 2.62
CA GLU A 113 -18.90 6.97 1.42
C GLU A 113 -18.40 5.65 0.82
N LEU A 114 -17.08 5.47 0.78
CA LEU A 114 -16.46 4.25 0.28
C LEU A 114 -16.82 3.03 1.12
N LEU A 115 -16.82 3.15 2.45
CA LEU A 115 -17.23 2.08 3.38
C LEU A 115 -18.69 1.67 3.16
N LYS A 116 -19.59 2.60 2.84
CA LYS A 116 -21.00 2.27 2.52
C LYS A 116 -21.15 1.52 1.21
N LYS A 117 -20.34 1.84 0.19
CA LYS A 117 -20.40 1.21 -1.14
C LYS A 117 -19.61 -0.11 -1.22
N ALA A 118 -18.58 -0.25 -0.41
CA ALA A 118 -17.63 -1.36 -0.45
C ALA A 118 -18.27 -2.76 -0.36
N PRO A 119 -19.31 -3.02 0.45
CA PRO A 119 -19.95 -4.35 0.51
C PRO A 119 -20.53 -4.77 -0.85
N SER A 120 -21.14 -3.84 -1.59
CA SER A 120 -21.77 -4.12 -2.89
C SER A 120 -20.81 -4.15 -4.08
N MET A 121 -19.62 -3.56 -3.97
CA MET A 121 -18.65 -3.50 -5.06
C MET A 121 -17.88 -4.81 -5.19
N SER A 122 -17.51 -5.22 -6.40
CA SER A 122 -16.45 -6.19 -6.60
C SER A 122 -15.09 -5.61 -6.17
N PHE A 123 -14.10 -6.48 -5.96
CA PHE A 123 -12.75 -6.01 -5.61
C PHE A 123 -12.15 -5.10 -6.69
N ARG A 124 -12.37 -5.41 -7.98
CA ARG A 124 -11.87 -4.61 -9.11
C ARG A 124 -12.52 -3.23 -9.20
N GLU A 125 -13.83 -3.16 -8.94
CA GLU A 125 -14.54 -1.87 -8.91
C GLU A 125 -14.04 -1.01 -7.75
N LEU A 126 -13.82 -1.60 -6.57
CA LEU A 126 -13.27 -0.89 -5.42
C LEU A 126 -11.86 -0.34 -5.73
N GLU A 127 -11.00 -1.14 -6.36
CA GLU A 127 -9.66 -0.72 -6.76
C GLU A 127 -9.70 0.45 -7.76
N ALA A 128 -10.60 0.38 -8.75
CA ALA A 128 -10.80 1.46 -9.72
C ALA A 128 -11.31 2.75 -9.06
N GLU A 129 -12.27 2.65 -8.15
CA GLU A 129 -12.81 3.78 -7.39
C GLU A 129 -11.74 4.42 -6.50
N ILE A 130 -10.96 3.61 -5.77
CA ILE A 130 -9.83 4.09 -4.95
C ILE A 130 -8.82 4.83 -5.82
N LYS A 131 -8.49 4.29 -7.00
CA LYS A 131 -7.57 4.93 -7.94
C LYS A 131 -8.12 6.28 -8.43
N GLN A 132 -9.40 6.34 -8.83
CA GLN A 132 -10.03 7.59 -9.25
C GLN A 132 -10.06 8.63 -8.13
N ARG A 133 -10.28 8.22 -6.87
CA ARG A 133 -10.27 9.14 -5.72
C ARG A 133 -8.88 9.70 -5.48
N LYS A 134 -7.83 8.87 -5.55
CA LYS A 134 -6.44 9.33 -5.48
C LYS A 134 -6.11 10.35 -6.57
N GLU A 135 -6.60 10.12 -7.79
CA GLU A 135 -6.45 11.04 -8.93
C GLU A 135 -7.24 12.35 -8.77
N LYS A 136 -8.33 12.37 -7.97
CA LYS A 136 -9.16 13.57 -7.72
C LYS A 136 -8.67 14.41 -6.54
N VAL A 137 -8.21 13.77 -5.47
CA VAL A 137 -7.72 14.45 -4.25
C VAL A 137 -6.30 14.97 -4.46
N GLY A 138 -5.47 14.25 -5.23
CA GLY A 138 -4.21 14.77 -5.74
C GLY A 138 -4.46 15.60 -6.98
N GLY A 139 -4.61 16.92 -6.85
CA GLY A 139 -4.45 17.81 -7.99
C GLY A 139 -3.07 17.53 -8.60
N ARG A 140 -3.03 16.75 -9.71
CA ARG A 140 -1.84 16.10 -10.28
C ARG A 140 -0.67 16.07 -9.28
N GLU A 141 -0.66 15.10 -8.36
CA GLU A 141 0.63 14.74 -7.77
C GLU A 141 1.56 14.44 -8.95
N GLU A 142 2.58 15.27 -9.12
CA GLU A 142 3.59 15.05 -10.15
C GLU A 142 4.11 13.63 -9.94
N LYS A 143 3.88 12.77 -10.92
CA LYS A 143 4.31 11.38 -10.84
C LYS A 143 5.82 11.37 -10.76
N THR A 144 6.36 11.26 -9.54
CA THR A 144 7.79 11.07 -9.33
C THR A 144 8.17 9.72 -9.92
N THR A 145 9.03 9.73 -10.93
CA THR A 145 9.62 8.52 -11.51
C THR A 145 11.07 8.43 -11.07
N THR A 146 11.53 7.22 -10.72
CA THR A 146 12.92 7.00 -10.33
C THR A 146 13.79 6.73 -11.54
N LEU A 147 14.82 7.54 -11.74
CA LEU A 147 15.93 7.26 -12.66
C LEU A 147 17.06 6.57 -11.89
N THR A 148 17.53 5.40 -12.36
CA THR A 148 18.68 4.69 -11.78
C THR A 148 19.76 4.52 -12.84
N LEU A 149 20.96 5.04 -12.58
CA LEU A 149 22.11 4.95 -13.48
C LEU A 149 23.20 4.09 -12.85
N LYS A 150 23.83 3.21 -13.65
CA LYS A 150 25.05 2.52 -13.28
C LYS A 150 26.22 3.24 -13.91
N LEU A 151 27.08 3.83 -13.08
CA LEU A 151 28.18 4.69 -13.51
C LEU A 151 29.51 4.08 -13.05
N LYS A 152 30.56 4.33 -13.82
CA LYS A 152 31.93 4.17 -13.31
C LYS A 152 32.25 5.30 -12.33
N ASN A 153 33.26 5.11 -11.47
CA ASN A 153 33.60 6.08 -10.42
C ASN A 153 33.95 7.47 -11.00
N ASP A 154 34.71 7.51 -12.09
CA ASP A 154 35.06 8.75 -12.79
C ASP A 154 33.82 9.48 -13.35
N GLN A 155 32.86 8.74 -13.90
CA GLN A 155 31.59 9.31 -14.39
C GLN A 155 30.73 9.84 -13.24
N TYR A 156 30.70 9.12 -12.11
CA TYR A 156 29.97 9.54 -10.92
C TYR A 156 30.48 10.87 -10.39
N ASP A 157 31.80 11.01 -10.23
CA ASP A 157 32.42 12.23 -9.70
C ASP A 157 32.12 13.45 -10.58
N VAL A 158 32.15 13.27 -11.91
CA VAL A 158 31.80 14.32 -12.87
C VAL A 158 30.33 14.71 -12.75
N ILE A 159 29.41 13.73 -12.71
CA ILE A 159 27.97 13.99 -12.63
C ILE A 159 27.62 14.69 -11.31
N ILE A 160 28.16 14.23 -10.18
CA ILE A 160 27.91 14.86 -8.88
C ILE A 160 28.47 16.29 -8.84
N SER A 161 29.67 16.51 -9.38
CA SER A 161 30.25 17.86 -9.44
C SER A 161 29.39 18.82 -10.27
N ALA A 162 28.83 18.34 -11.39
CA ALA A 162 27.91 19.13 -12.21
C ALA A 162 26.60 19.45 -11.46
N VAL A 163 26.01 18.46 -10.79
CA VAL A 163 24.80 18.64 -9.97
C VAL A 163 25.04 19.65 -8.85
N GLU A 164 26.14 19.54 -8.10
CA GLU A 164 26.45 20.47 -7.00
C GLU A 164 26.72 21.90 -7.49
N ARG A 165 27.32 22.06 -8.69
CA ARG A 165 27.44 23.37 -9.33
C ARG A 165 26.07 23.94 -9.70
N ALA A 166 25.23 23.14 -10.36
CA ALA A 166 23.88 23.55 -10.75
C ALA A 166 23.04 23.95 -9.55
N LYS A 167 23.06 23.17 -8.45
CA LYS A 167 22.37 23.52 -7.19
C LYS A 167 22.71 24.92 -6.68
N LYS A 168 24.00 25.27 -6.69
CA LYS A 168 24.48 26.60 -6.27
C LYS A 168 24.01 27.70 -7.21
N GLU A 169 23.97 27.41 -8.51
CA GLU A 169 23.59 28.36 -9.56
C GLU A 169 22.09 28.70 -9.51
N ILE A 170 21.22 27.71 -9.34
CA ILE A 170 19.76 27.91 -9.24
C ILE A 170 19.24 28.07 -7.80
N GLY A 171 20.12 27.98 -6.79
CA GLY A 171 19.77 28.16 -5.38
C GLY A 171 18.83 27.09 -4.81
N VAL A 172 18.98 25.83 -5.24
CA VAL A 172 18.14 24.71 -4.78
C VAL A 172 18.96 23.59 -4.17
N GLU A 173 18.37 22.86 -3.23
CA GLU A 173 18.99 21.66 -2.61
C GLU A 173 18.62 20.36 -3.35
N SER A 174 17.57 20.40 -4.18
CA SER A 174 17.04 19.25 -4.90
C SER A 174 17.97 18.81 -6.03
N VAL A 175 18.45 17.57 -5.98
CA VAL A 175 19.22 16.94 -7.07
C VAL A 175 18.40 16.86 -8.36
N SER A 176 17.11 16.55 -8.26
CA SER A 176 16.22 16.43 -9.43
C SER A 176 16.10 17.76 -10.18
N SER A 177 15.93 18.85 -9.46
CA SER A 177 15.80 20.20 -10.03
C SER A 177 17.13 20.67 -10.65
N ALA A 178 18.26 20.36 -10.00
CA ALA A 178 19.59 20.65 -10.55
C ALA A 178 19.87 19.84 -11.84
N LEU A 179 19.47 18.57 -11.89
CA LEU A 179 19.62 17.73 -13.07
C LEU A 179 18.72 18.20 -14.22
N GLU A 180 17.50 18.62 -13.92
CA GLU A 180 16.58 19.22 -14.90
C GLU A 180 17.22 20.47 -15.53
N TYR A 181 17.75 21.37 -14.71
CA TYR A 181 18.45 22.57 -15.17
C TYR A 181 19.62 22.24 -16.11
N ILE A 182 20.49 21.29 -15.73
CA ILE A 182 21.62 20.86 -16.58
C ILE A 182 21.13 20.38 -17.95
N CYS A 183 20.06 19.57 -17.97
CA CYS A 183 19.49 19.06 -19.22
C CYS A 183 18.88 20.17 -20.07
N GLN A 184 18.17 21.13 -19.46
CA GLN A 184 17.59 22.28 -20.16
C GLN A 184 18.69 23.14 -20.80
N GLU A 185 19.72 23.50 -20.04
CA GLU A 185 20.88 24.26 -20.54
C GLU A 185 21.56 23.54 -21.71
N PHE A 186 21.78 22.23 -21.60
CA PHE A 186 22.39 21.46 -22.68
C PHE A 186 21.53 21.46 -23.96
N LEU A 187 20.20 21.35 -23.82
CA LEU A 187 19.28 21.35 -24.96
C LEU A 187 19.20 22.73 -25.63
N VAL A 188 19.14 23.80 -24.85
CA VAL A 188 19.07 25.19 -25.36
C VAL A 188 20.36 25.55 -26.09
N ASN A 189 21.52 25.35 -25.46
CA ASN A 189 22.82 25.67 -26.06
C ASN A 189 23.06 24.92 -27.39
N ARG A 190 22.55 23.68 -27.50
CA ARG A 190 22.66 22.92 -28.75
C ARG A 190 21.78 23.47 -29.86
N GLN A 191 20.57 23.92 -29.53
CA GLN A 191 19.62 24.46 -30.50
C GLN A 191 20.09 25.81 -31.08
N GLU A 192 20.76 26.63 -30.27
CA GLU A 192 21.36 27.89 -30.71
C GLU A 192 22.50 27.68 -31.72
N LEU A 193 23.40 26.73 -31.43
CA LEU A 193 24.49 26.37 -32.33
C LEU A 193 24.00 25.83 -33.68
N GLU A 194 22.94 25.01 -33.67
CA GLU A 194 22.35 24.51 -34.90
C GLU A 194 21.73 25.66 -35.72
N ASN A 195 21.05 26.62 -35.08
CA ASN A 195 20.46 27.76 -35.77
C ASN A 195 21.50 28.73 -36.35
N GLU A 196 22.65 28.95 -35.70
CA GLU A 196 23.73 29.77 -36.25
C GLU A 196 24.30 29.17 -37.53
N LEU A 197 24.48 27.85 -37.59
CA LEU A 197 24.99 27.14 -38.76
C LEU A 197 24.06 27.21 -39.99
N PHE A 198 22.75 27.36 -39.80
CA PHE A 198 21.77 27.45 -40.89
C PHE A 198 21.49 28.88 -41.36
N ASN A 199 21.91 29.91 -40.63
CA ASN A 199 21.72 31.32 -41.03
C ASN A 199 22.93 31.89 -41.81
N GLU A 200 23.98 31.09 -42.02
CA GLU A 200 25.17 31.45 -42.82
C GLU A 200 25.14 30.91 -44.27
N GLU A 201 24.06 30.25 -44.70
CA GLU A 201 23.81 29.83 -46.11
C GLU A 201 22.82 30.76 -46.82
#